data_AF-A0AAJ8BLU3-F1
#
_entry.id   AF-A0AAJ8BLU3-F1
#
_cell.length_a   1.000
_cell.length_b   1.000
_cell.length_c   1.000
_cell.angle_alpha   90.00
_cell.angle_beta   90.00
_cell.angle_gamma   90.00
#
_symmetry.space_group_name_H-M   'P 1'
#
loop_
_entity.id
_entity.type
_entity.pdbx_description
1 polymer ?
#
loop_
_entity_poly.entity_id
_entity_poly.type
_entity_poly.pdbx_seq_one_letter_code
_entity_poly.pdbx_strand_id
1 'polypeptide(L)'
;MSSPEIASLSWGHMKVKGCSSSYKDCKVWPGGSRTWDWRETGTDVSGSRIRSQTHTYRSTLLFTCSMSHPQHYPGVQPADLEEVLKKGIDLLVIGRGMSEALQVPSSTVDFVKQKGVDVRVLQTEKAVAEYNKLASQGAKVGGVFHSTC
;
A
#
# COMPACT_ATOMS: atom_id res chain seq x y z
N MET A 1 -22.59 2.39 5.59
CA MET A 1 -22.15 0.97 5.53
C MET A 1 -20.98 0.80 6.49
N SER A 2 -20.78 -0.38 7.08
CA SER A 2 -19.66 -0.67 7.98
C SER A 2 -18.40 -1.08 7.22
N SER A 3 -17.24 -0.89 7.84
CA SER A 3 -15.94 -1.36 7.35
C SER A 3 -15.87 -2.89 7.51
N PRO A 4 -15.62 -3.67 6.44
CA PRO A 4 -15.60 -5.13 6.55
C PRO A 4 -14.34 -5.61 7.28
N GLU A 5 -14.44 -6.65 8.09
CA GLU A 5 -13.29 -7.27 8.76
C GLU A 5 -12.42 -8.05 7.78
N ILE A 6 -11.10 -8.05 8.00
CA ILE A 6 -10.16 -8.96 7.32
C ILE A 6 -10.20 -10.29 8.06
N ALA A 7 -10.76 -11.30 7.40
CA ALA A 7 -11.04 -12.62 7.97
C ALA A 7 -9.80 -13.50 8.07
N SER A 8 -8.85 -13.37 7.13
CA SER A 8 -7.56 -14.06 7.20
C SER A 8 -6.46 -13.31 6.46
N LEU A 9 -5.23 -13.49 6.94
CA LEU A 9 -4.00 -13.00 6.37
C LEU A 9 -2.98 -14.15 6.40
N SER A 10 -2.35 -14.40 5.26
CA SER A 10 -1.14 -15.21 5.11
C SER A 10 -0.29 -14.64 3.98
N TRP A 11 0.92 -15.17 3.80
CA TRP A 11 1.85 -14.68 2.79
C TRP A 11 1.24 -14.72 1.38
N GLY A 12 1.07 -13.56 0.75
CA GLY A 12 0.51 -13.44 -0.59
C GLY A 12 -0.99 -13.75 -0.67
N HIS A 13 -1.70 -13.83 0.46
CA HIS A 13 -3.11 -14.20 0.49
C HIS A 13 -3.88 -13.52 1.62
N MET A 14 -4.94 -12.82 1.28
CA MET A 14 -5.84 -12.11 2.18
C MET A 14 -7.29 -12.43 1.85
N LYS A 15 -8.14 -12.50 2.88
CA LYS A 15 -9.60 -12.65 2.71
C LYS A 15 -10.34 -11.61 3.52
N VAL A 16 -11.31 -10.96 2.90
CA VAL A 16 -12.20 -9.98 3.54
C VAL A 16 -13.56 -10.63 3.79
N LYS A 17 -14.12 -10.42 4.98
CA LYS A 17 -15.42 -10.95 5.38
C LYS A 17 -16.52 -10.42 4.44
N GLY A 18 -17.36 -11.32 3.94
CA GLY A 18 -18.41 -10.98 2.97
C GLY A 18 -17.93 -10.90 1.52
N CYS A 19 -16.64 -11.09 1.24
CA CYS A 19 -16.13 -11.25 -0.12
C CYS A 19 -15.92 -12.74 -0.44
N SER A 20 -16.33 -13.16 -1.64
CA SER A 20 -16.10 -14.52 -2.16
C SER A 20 -14.67 -14.72 -2.67
N SER A 21 -14.02 -13.66 -3.14
CA SER A 21 -12.66 -13.69 -3.67
C SER A 21 -11.62 -13.51 -2.57
N SER A 22 -10.49 -14.19 -2.74
CA SER A 22 -9.25 -13.85 -2.03
C SER A 22 -8.46 -12.82 -2.82
N TYR A 23 -7.57 -12.12 -2.12
CA TYR A 23 -6.68 -11.10 -2.67
C TYR A 23 -5.24 -11.47 -2.39
N LYS A 24 -4.31 -11.03 -3.26
CA LYS A 24 -2.91 -10.96 -2.87
C LYS A 24 -2.71 -9.76 -1.96
N ASP A 25 -2.96 -8.57 -2.49
CA ASP A 25 -2.97 -7.31 -1.77
C ASP A 25 -4.36 -6.69 -1.93
N CYS A 26 -4.84 -5.97 -0.92
CA CYS A 26 -6.19 -5.43 -0.95
C CYS A 26 -6.31 -4.01 -0.43
N LYS A 27 -7.35 -3.35 -0.93
CA LYS A 27 -7.89 -2.08 -0.44
C LYS A 27 -9.24 -2.37 0.19
N VAL A 28 -9.52 -1.76 1.33
CA VAL A 28 -10.77 -1.97 2.09
C VAL A 28 -11.33 -0.62 2.56
N TRP A 29 -12.65 -0.51 2.63
CA TRP A 29 -13.36 0.70 3.05
C TRP A 29 -14.77 0.35 3.54
N PRO A 30 -15.48 1.31 4.17
CA PRO A 30 -16.88 1.13 4.54
C PRO A 30 -17.75 0.69 3.35
N GLY A 31 -18.25 -0.54 3.41
CA GLY A 31 -19.10 -1.14 2.37
C GLY A 31 -18.39 -1.93 1.28
N GLY A 32 -17.07 -2.15 1.33
CA GLY A 32 -16.45 -3.07 0.37
C GLY A 32 -14.94 -3.20 0.42
N SER A 33 -14.43 -3.99 -0.53
CA SER A 33 -13.01 -4.25 -0.73
C SER A 33 -12.71 -4.47 -2.21
N ARG A 34 -11.45 -4.26 -2.60
CA ARG A 34 -10.93 -4.50 -3.96
C ARG A 34 -9.49 -5.00 -3.88
N THR A 35 -9.05 -5.70 -4.93
CA THR A 35 -7.63 -5.96 -5.19
C THR A 35 -6.84 -4.65 -5.23
N TRP A 36 -5.65 -4.66 -4.64
CA TRP A 36 -4.66 -3.62 -4.86
C TRP A 36 -3.66 -4.08 -5.92
N ASP A 37 -3.80 -3.59 -7.15
CA ASP A 37 -2.82 -3.82 -8.21
C ASP A 37 -1.91 -2.60 -8.33
N TRP A 38 -0.62 -2.80 -8.02
CA TRP A 38 0.41 -1.75 -8.04
C TRP A 38 0.67 -1.20 -9.45
N ARG A 39 0.30 -1.94 -10.49
CA ARG A 39 0.43 -1.52 -11.89
C ARG A 39 -0.54 -0.40 -12.26
N GLU A 40 -1.62 -0.23 -11.50
CA GLU A 40 -2.59 0.85 -11.72
C GLU A 40 -1.99 2.23 -11.41
N THR A 41 -0.98 2.29 -10.53
CA THR A 41 -0.46 3.54 -9.94
C THR A 41 1.05 3.69 -10.06
N GLY A 42 1.76 2.66 -10.53
CA GLY A 42 3.21 2.69 -10.66
C GLY A 42 3.95 2.49 -9.33
N THR A 43 3.32 1.83 -8.36
CA THR A 43 3.91 1.47 -7.06
C THR A 43 4.89 0.28 -7.16
N ASP A 44 4.95 -0.37 -8.32
CA ASP A 44 5.77 -1.55 -8.57
C ASP A 44 7.26 -1.25 -8.79
N VAL A 45 8.11 -2.14 -8.25
CA VAL A 45 9.58 -2.11 -8.33
C VAL A 45 10.16 -2.92 -9.49
N SER A 46 9.36 -3.35 -10.47
CA SER A 46 9.97 -3.91 -11.68
C SER A 46 10.77 -2.79 -12.33
N GLY A 47 12.07 -2.80 -12.01
CA GLY A 47 13.06 -1.96 -12.62
C GLY A 47 12.74 -1.95 -14.09
N SER A 48 12.57 -0.74 -14.63
CA SER A 48 12.37 -0.53 -16.05
C SER A 48 13.28 -1.53 -16.74
N ARG A 49 12.69 -2.48 -17.48
CA ARG A 49 13.46 -3.32 -18.37
C ARG A 49 13.97 -2.35 -19.42
N ILE A 50 15.09 -1.69 -19.11
CA ILE A 50 15.82 -0.85 -20.04
C ILE A 50 16.20 -1.84 -21.11
N ARG A 51 15.44 -1.80 -22.21
CA ARG A 51 15.84 -2.42 -23.45
C ARG A 51 17.11 -1.68 -23.81
N SER A 52 18.25 -2.30 -23.51
CA SER A 52 19.57 -1.76 -23.77
C SER A 52 19.68 -1.49 -25.27
N GLN A 53 19.36 -0.26 -25.69
CA GLN A 53 19.90 0.29 -26.91
C GLN A 53 21.30 0.75 -26.55
N THR A 54 22.28 -0.02 -27.01
CA THR A 54 23.69 0.38 -26.98
C THR A 54 23.82 1.65 -27.79
N HIS A 55 23.87 2.80 -27.13
CA HIS A 55 24.39 4.01 -27.72
C HIS A 55 25.63 4.41 -26.93
N THR A 56 26.78 4.13 -27.55
CA THR A 56 28.10 4.52 -27.09
C THR A 56 28.20 6.04 -27.07
N TYR A 57 28.22 6.63 -25.87
CA TYR A 57 28.77 7.96 -25.70
C TYR A 57 29.76 7.97 -24.54
N ARG A 58 31.01 8.24 -24.88
CA ARG A 58 32.11 8.48 -23.96
C ARG A 58 31.82 9.75 -23.15
N SER A 59 31.70 9.64 -21.84
CA SER A 59 32.10 10.75 -20.96
C SER A 59 32.32 10.24 -19.54
N THR A 60 33.53 10.48 -19.06
CA THR A 60 34.04 10.12 -17.75
C THR A 60 33.45 11.06 -16.70
N LEU A 61 32.46 10.59 -15.94
CA LEU A 61 32.14 11.15 -14.64
C LEU A 61 31.93 10.00 -13.65
N LEU A 62 32.76 9.99 -12.61
CA LEU A 62 32.72 9.05 -11.50
C LEU A 62 31.40 9.23 -10.75
N PHE A 63 30.40 8.45 -11.14
CA PHE A 63 29.19 8.28 -10.33
C PHE A 63 29.56 7.35 -9.18
N THR A 64 29.75 7.90 -7.99
CA THR A 64 29.76 7.11 -6.75
C THR A 64 28.36 6.53 -6.60
N CYS A 65 28.18 5.30 -7.12
CA CYS A 65 27.00 4.49 -6.89
C CYS A 65 27.00 4.12 -5.39
N SER A 66 26.37 4.96 -4.57
CA SER A 66 26.03 4.62 -3.20
C SER A 66 25.12 3.40 -3.27
N MET A 67 25.56 2.29 -2.69
CA MET A 67 24.80 1.04 -2.64
C MET A 67 23.51 1.23 -1.84
N SER A 68 22.44 1.69 -2.50
CA SER A 68 21.10 1.69 -1.95
C SER A 68 20.53 0.28 -2.09
N HIS A 69 20.27 -0.34 -0.93
CA HIS A 69 19.48 -1.55 -0.78
C HIS A 69 18.21 -1.48 -1.64
N PRO A 70 17.67 -2.60 -2.17
CA PRO A 70 16.46 -2.60 -2.97
C PRO A 70 15.27 -2.21 -2.09
N GLN A 71 15.08 -0.90 -1.91
CA GLN A 71 13.95 -0.30 -1.23
C GLN A 71 12.90 -0.04 -2.30
N HIS A 72 11.66 -0.45 -2.01
CA HIS A 72 10.58 -0.36 -2.97
C HIS A 72 10.18 1.10 -3.21
N TYR A 73 10.88 1.76 -4.15
CA TYR A 73 10.65 3.11 -4.62
C TYR A 73 9.83 3.04 -5.92
N PRO A 74 8.77 3.87 -6.07
CA PRO A 74 8.48 5.10 -5.33
C PRO A 74 7.67 4.93 -4.03
N GLY A 75 7.27 3.70 -3.67
CA GLY A 75 6.42 3.42 -2.52
C GLY A 75 4.94 3.74 -2.78
N VAL A 76 4.11 3.72 -1.73
CA VAL A 76 2.66 3.95 -1.84
C VAL A 76 2.37 5.33 -2.40
N GLN A 77 1.61 5.40 -3.50
CA GLN A 77 1.26 6.65 -4.17
C GLN A 77 -0.05 7.23 -3.64
N PRO A 78 -0.26 8.56 -3.66
CA PRO A 78 -1.56 9.17 -3.34
C PRO A 78 -2.72 8.57 -4.14
N ALA A 79 -2.48 8.23 -5.42
CA ALA A 79 -3.44 7.60 -6.30
C ALA A 79 -3.92 6.21 -5.80
N ASP A 80 -3.08 5.48 -5.04
CA ASP A 80 -3.49 4.22 -4.42
C ASP A 80 -4.61 4.44 -3.40
N LEU A 81 -4.57 5.59 -2.72
CA LEU A 81 -5.38 5.92 -1.56
C LEU A 81 -6.64 6.70 -1.94
N GLU A 82 -6.63 7.41 -3.07
CA GLU A 82 -7.75 8.25 -3.50
C GLU A 82 -9.10 7.52 -3.52
N GLU A 83 -9.12 6.28 -4.03
CA GLU A 83 -10.38 5.53 -4.09
C GLU A 83 -10.93 5.20 -2.71
N VAL A 84 -10.06 4.95 -1.73
CA VAL A 84 -10.42 4.63 -0.35
C VAL A 84 -10.89 5.91 0.36
N LEU A 85 -10.17 7.02 0.16
CA LEU A 85 -10.50 8.32 0.75
C LEU A 85 -11.86 8.84 0.27
N LYS A 86 -12.19 8.65 -1.02
CA LYS A 86 -13.49 9.04 -1.61
C LYS A 86 -14.68 8.30 -0.97
N LYS A 87 -14.45 7.24 -0.19
CA LYS A 87 -15.51 6.48 0.52
C LYS A 87 -15.88 7.08 1.87
N GLY A 88 -15.23 8.16 2.30
CA GLY A 88 -15.56 8.88 3.53
C GLY A 88 -15.12 8.14 4.79
N ILE A 89 -13.83 7.81 4.85
CA ILE A 89 -13.18 7.23 6.03
C ILE A 89 -12.65 8.32 6.95
N ASP A 90 -12.62 8.04 8.25
CA ASP A 90 -12.02 8.93 9.26
C ASP A 90 -10.57 8.53 9.56
N LEU A 91 -10.23 7.25 9.34
CA LEU A 91 -8.90 6.70 9.59
C LEU A 91 -8.48 5.73 8.47
N LEU A 92 -7.24 5.88 8.00
CA LEU A 92 -6.59 5.03 7.01
C LEU A 92 -5.47 4.20 7.66
N VAL A 93 -5.52 2.88 7.49
CA VAL A 93 -4.44 1.96 7.89
C VAL A 93 -3.65 1.51 6.67
N ILE A 94 -2.31 1.63 6.71
CA ILE A 94 -1.41 1.20 5.65
C ILE A 94 -0.54 0.05 6.16
N GLY A 95 -0.76 -1.15 5.62
CA GLY A 95 0.08 -2.33 5.84
C GLY A 95 1.22 -2.39 4.83
N ARG A 96 2.45 -2.12 5.28
CA ARG A 96 3.65 -1.97 4.41
C ARG A 96 4.45 -3.26 4.17
N GLY A 97 3.80 -4.40 4.27
CA GLY A 97 4.42 -5.72 4.10
C GLY A 97 4.85 -6.36 5.41
N MET A 98 5.19 -7.64 5.33
CA MET A 98 5.62 -8.51 6.43
C MET A 98 6.96 -8.05 7.01
N SER A 99 7.88 -7.62 6.15
CA SER A 99 9.21 -7.08 6.53
C SER A 99 9.29 -5.56 6.43
N GLU A 100 8.15 -4.87 6.32
CA GLU A 100 8.08 -3.41 6.20
C GLU A 100 8.90 -2.84 5.02
N ALA A 101 9.16 -3.59 3.94
CA ALA A 101 10.03 -3.11 2.87
C ALA A 101 9.36 -2.09 1.95
N LEU A 102 8.02 -2.11 1.85
CA LEU A 102 7.25 -1.11 1.12
C LEU A 102 7.38 0.27 1.78
N GLN A 103 7.84 1.25 1.02
CA GLN A 103 7.97 2.63 1.50
C GLN A 103 6.63 3.35 1.47
N VAL A 104 6.42 4.24 2.44
CA VAL A 104 5.29 5.17 2.46
C VAL A 104 5.88 6.57 2.52
N PRO A 105 5.97 7.28 1.38
CA PRO A 105 6.49 8.64 1.33
C PRO A 105 5.73 9.57 2.30
N SER A 106 6.44 10.50 2.94
CA SER A 106 5.79 11.51 3.79
C SER A 106 4.79 12.36 3.01
N SER A 107 5.04 12.63 1.73
CA SER A 107 4.10 13.32 0.84
C SER A 107 2.76 12.60 0.72
N THR A 108 2.76 11.26 0.70
CA THR A 108 1.55 10.44 0.68
C THR A 108 0.81 10.53 2.03
N VAL A 109 1.54 10.52 3.14
CA VAL A 109 0.98 10.71 4.49
C VAL A 109 0.35 12.10 4.64
N ASP A 110 1.05 13.13 4.18
CA ASP A 110 0.60 14.52 4.24
C ASP A 110 -0.63 14.74 3.36
N PHE A 111 -0.68 14.13 2.17
CA PHE A 111 -1.87 14.14 1.31
C PHE A 111 -3.11 13.59 2.02
N VAL A 112 -2.99 12.49 2.76
CA VAL A 112 -4.09 11.89 3.53
C VAL A 112 -4.53 12.84 4.66
N LYS A 113 -3.57 13.40 5.40
CA LYS A 113 -3.84 14.35 6.49
C LYS A 113 -4.50 15.64 5.99
N GLN A 114 -4.08 16.16 4.82
CA GLN A 114 -4.70 17.32 4.19
C GLN A 114 -6.16 17.08 3.79
N LYS A 115 -6.56 15.81 3.61
CA LYS A 115 -7.97 15.42 3.40
C LYS A 115 -8.75 15.27 4.71
N GLY A 116 -8.14 15.55 5.86
CA GLY A 116 -8.77 15.45 7.18
C GLY A 116 -8.89 14.01 7.70
N VAL A 117 -8.07 13.10 7.19
CA VAL A 117 -8.08 11.68 7.55
C VAL A 117 -6.82 11.33 8.35
N ASP A 118 -7.00 10.62 9.46
CA ASP A 118 -5.87 10.12 10.24
C ASP A 118 -5.22 8.92 9.54
N VAL A 119 -3.90 8.76 9.65
CA VAL A 119 -3.17 7.69 8.98
C VAL A 119 -2.26 6.94 9.94
N ARG A 120 -2.31 5.60 9.87
CA ARG A 120 -1.44 4.70 10.62
C ARG A 120 -0.68 3.78 9.68
N VAL A 121 0.65 3.85 9.72
CA VAL A 121 1.54 3.02 8.90
C VAL A 121 2.16 1.96 9.80
N LEU A 122 1.92 0.68 9.49
CA LEU A 122 2.31 -0.46 10.34
C LEU A 122 2.76 -1.65 9.48
N GLN A 123 3.55 -2.56 10.07
CA GLN A 123 3.72 -3.92 9.55
C GLN A 123 2.35 -4.60 9.37
N THR A 124 2.19 -5.39 8.30
CA THR A 124 0.87 -5.85 7.84
C THR A 124 0.06 -6.63 8.88
N GLU A 125 0.66 -7.50 9.70
CA GLU A 125 -0.10 -8.23 10.73
C GLU A 125 -0.60 -7.29 11.82
N LYS A 126 0.24 -6.35 12.28
CA LYS A 126 -0.17 -5.30 13.22
C LYS A 126 -1.23 -4.39 12.61
N ALA A 127 -1.10 -4.09 11.33
CA ALA A 127 -2.03 -3.27 10.57
C ALA A 127 -3.41 -3.94 10.50
N VAL A 128 -3.46 -5.24 10.19
CA VAL A 128 -4.71 -6.01 10.14
C VAL A 128 -5.35 -6.10 11.52
N ALA A 129 -4.56 -6.34 12.57
CA ALA A 129 -5.07 -6.38 13.95
C ALA A 129 -5.69 -5.03 14.36
N GLU A 130 -5.00 -3.91 14.09
CA GLU A 130 -5.49 -2.58 14.40
C GLU A 130 -6.73 -2.22 13.57
N TYR A 131 -6.73 -2.54 12.28
CA TYR A 131 -7.87 -2.33 11.39
C TYR A 131 -9.11 -3.08 11.88
N ASN A 132 -8.99 -4.37 12.21
CA ASN A 132 -10.11 -5.18 12.69
C ASN A 132 -10.63 -4.70 14.05
N LYS A 133 -9.74 -4.27 14.95
CA LYS A 133 -10.12 -3.62 16.22
C LYS A 133 -10.98 -2.38 15.97
N LEU A 134 -10.57 -1.50 15.07
CA LEU A 134 -11.32 -0.28 14.75
C LEU A 134 -12.63 -0.58 14.01
N ALA A 135 -12.63 -1.52 13.08
CA ALA A 135 -13.81 -1.93 12.33
C ALA A 135 -14.89 -2.53 13.25
N SER A 136 -14.50 -3.39 14.19
CA SER A 136 -15.41 -3.99 15.19
C SER A 136 -16.00 -2.96 16.17
N GLN A 137 -15.32 -1.83 16.37
CA GLN A 137 -15.83 -0.68 17.15
C GLN A 137 -16.78 0.22 16.34
N GLY A 138 -17.02 -0.08 15.07
CA GLY A 138 -17.89 0.70 14.19
C GLY A 138 -17.22 1.94 13.60
N ALA A 139 -15.89 2.08 13.71
CA ALA A 139 -15.17 3.19 13.08
C ALA A 139 -15.23 3.09 11.55
N LYS A 140 -15.28 4.26 10.88
CA LYS A 140 -15.15 4.36 9.43
C LYS A 140 -13.69 4.26 9.03
N VAL A 141 -13.14 3.06 9.17
CA VAL A 141 -11.75 2.75 8.84
C VAL A 141 -11.64 2.23 7.41
N GLY A 142 -10.67 2.74 6.67
CA GLY A 142 -10.22 2.14 5.42
C GLY A 142 -8.77 1.69 5.53
N GLY A 143 -8.30 0.97 4.52
CA GLY A 143 -6.89 0.59 4.50
C GLY A 143 -6.42 0.01 3.18
N VAL A 144 -5.10 -0.04 3.04
CA VAL A 144 -4.39 -0.72 1.96
C VAL A 144 -3.36 -1.66 2.59
N PHE A 145 -3.31 -2.90 2.14
CA PHE A 145 -2.50 -3.94 2.77
C PHE A 145 -1.69 -4.69 1.73
N HIS A 146 -0.38 -4.70 1.95
CA HIS A 146 0.55 -5.55 1.23
C HIS A 146 0.85 -6.82 2.03
N SER A 147 0.62 -8.00 1.47
CA SER A 147 0.70 -9.28 2.21
C SER A 147 2.04 -10.02 2.06
N THR A 148 3.00 -9.44 1.33
CA THR A 148 4.37 -9.99 1.18
C THR A 148 5.41 -9.00 1.73
N CYS A 149 6.64 -8.99 1.23
CA CYS A 149 7.69 -8.06 1.68
C CYS A 149 7.75 -6.80 0.82
#